data_AF-A0A7V8VZ42-F1
#
_entry.id   AF-A0A7V8VZ42-F1
#
_cell.length_a   1.000
_cell.length_b   1.000
_cell.length_c   1.000
_cell.angle_alpha   90.00
_cell.angle_beta   90.00
_cell.angle_gamma   90.00
#
_symmetry.space_group_name_H-M   'P 1'
#
loop_
_entity.id
_entity.type
_entity.pdbx_description
1 polymer ?
#
loop_
_entity_poly.entity_id
_entity_poly.type
_entity_poly.pdbx_seq_one_letter_code
_entity_poly.pdbx_strand_id
1 'polypeptide(L)'
;MGQHGFPAHPDDRFPGNGRCGCHDATSAERRNGQRIESSAPPALGRDEPEAGIPFVVQAGSALFMVALETTFWTLAELRFDSASCTFAEARRARFEWPREAFGAMLSRVAVSGEIDAGLINRITTDFSGWLAQQFVAPPVE
;
A
#
# COMPACT_ATOMS: atom_id res chain seq x y z
N MET A 1 42.73 -19.56 -32.01
CA MET A 1 43.62 -18.39 -31.89
C MET A 1 42.73 -17.16 -31.86
N GLY A 2 42.66 -16.30 -30.85
CA GLY A 2 43.31 -16.23 -29.55
C GLY A 2 42.34 -15.56 -28.56
N GLN A 3 42.43 -16.01 -27.31
CA GLN A 3 41.74 -15.47 -26.14
C GLN A 3 42.50 -14.24 -25.65
N HIS A 4 41.79 -13.19 -25.21
CA HIS A 4 42.38 -12.16 -24.34
C HIS A 4 41.43 -11.90 -23.18
N GLY A 5 41.79 -12.46 -22.03
CA GLY A 5 41.29 -12.03 -20.73
C GLY A 5 42.03 -10.79 -20.25
N PHE A 6 41.38 -10.03 -19.38
CA PHE A 6 42.03 -9.04 -18.52
C PHE A 6 41.62 -9.26 -17.06
N PRO A 7 42.52 -8.94 -16.11
CA PRO A 7 42.55 -9.55 -14.78
C PRO A 7 41.73 -8.82 -13.72
N ALA A 8 41.40 -9.54 -12.66
CA ALA A 8 40.99 -9.00 -11.37
C ALA A 8 42.17 -8.30 -10.67
N HIS A 9 41.89 -7.21 -9.94
CA HIS A 9 42.83 -6.62 -8.98
C HIS A 9 42.15 -6.42 -7.61
N PRO A 10 42.80 -6.81 -6.49
CA PRO A 10 42.27 -6.72 -5.14
C PRO A 10 42.73 -5.46 -4.39
N ASP A 11 42.13 -5.30 -3.20
CA ASP A 11 42.52 -4.47 -2.05
C ASP A 11 42.42 -2.94 -2.18
N ASP A 12 41.39 -2.38 -1.53
CA ASP A 12 41.55 -1.09 -0.86
C ASP A 12 41.02 -1.16 0.59
N ARG A 13 41.97 -0.88 1.48
CA ARG A 13 41.98 -1.09 2.92
C ARG A 13 41.73 0.27 3.57
N PHE A 14 40.56 0.48 4.17
CA PHE A 14 40.32 1.69 4.95
C PHE A 14 40.80 1.53 6.41
N PRO A 15 41.70 2.39 6.92
CA PRO A 15 42.12 2.40 8.31
C PRO A 15 41.19 3.25 9.19
N GLY A 16 41.38 3.09 10.49
CA GLY A 16 40.49 3.51 11.56
C GLY A 16 40.16 4.99 11.67
N ASN A 17 39.04 5.24 12.35
CA ASN A 17 38.78 6.49 13.04
C ASN A 17 38.22 6.15 14.43
N GLY A 18 38.97 6.55 15.45
CA GLY A 18 38.56 6.45 16.84
C GLY A 18 37.56 7.52 17.24
N ARG A 19 36.84 7.23 18.34
CA ARG A 19 36.37 8.15 19.39
C ARG A 19 35.78 7.26 20.50
N CYS A 20 36.35 7.29 21.70
CA CYS A 20 35.94 8.16 22.83
C CYS A 20 34.51 7.80 23.25
N GLY A 21 34.22 7.13 24.37
CA GLY A 21 34.77 7.31 25.71
C GLY A 21 33.72 8.01 26.58
N CYS A 22 32.79 7.25 27.17
CA CYS A 22 31.98 7.72 28.30
C CYS A 22 31.53 6.54 29.18
N HIS A 23 31.68 6.78 30.48
CA HIS A 23 31.50 5.90 31.63
C HIS A 23 30.02 5.56 31.93
N ASP A 24 29.89 4.41 32.60
CA ASP A 24 29.00 4.06 33.72
C ASP A 24 27.64 4.76 33.89
N ALA A 25 26.59 3.93 33.94
CA ALA A 25 25.56 4.00 34.98
C ALA A 25 24.63 2.76 34.94
N THR A 26 25.09 1.62 35.47
CA THR A 26 24.18 0.55 35.92
C THR A 26 23.78 0.81 37.37
N SER A 27 22.66 1.50 37.58
CA SER A 27 21.86 1.44 38.82
C SER A 27 20.54 2.22 38.68
N ALA A 28 19.44 1.49 38.67
CA ALA A 28 18.09 1.91 39.11
C ALA A 28 17.23 0.64 39.09
N GLU A 29 17.29 -0.19 40.12
CA GLU A 29 16.47 -0.09 41.34
C GLU A 29 14.96 -0.05 41.06
N ARG A 30 14.34 -1.14 41.49
CA ARG A 30 12.90 -1.38 41.55
C ARG A 30 12.19 -0.24 42.26
N ARG A 31 11.09 0.27 41.70
CA ARG A 31 9.97 0.79 42.48
C ARG A 31 8.66 0.62 41.72
N ASN A 32 7.87 -0.31 42.26
CA ASN A 32 6.44 -0.48 42.05
C ASN A 32 5.70 0.82 42.44
N GLY A 33 4.78 1.29 41.61
CA GLY A 33 4.05 2.52 41.87
C GLY A 33 3.09 2.92 40.74
N GLN A 34 1.96 2.23 40.68
CA GLN A 34 0.65 2.84 40.37
C GLN A 34 0.52 3.53 39.00
N ARG A 35 0.32 2.71 37.95
CA ARG A 35 -0.26 3.16 36.69
C ARG A 35 -1.73 3.53 36.96
N ILE A 36 -2.02 4.82 37.06
CA ILE A 36 -3.39 5.30 36.95
C ILE A 36 -3.84 4.92 35.54
N GLU A 37 -4.70 3.92 35.45
CA GLU A 37 -5.49 3.64 34.26
C GLU A 37 -6.33 4.89 34.02
N SER A 38 -5.80 5.77 33.15
CA SER A 38 -6.60 6.79 32.51
C SER A 38 -7.65 6.05 31.69
N SER A 39 -8.81 5.81 32.32
CA SER A 39 -10.02 5.36 31.68
C SER A 39 -10.49 6.52 30.79
N ALA A 40 -9.81 6.69 29.67
CA ALA A 40 -10.39 7.41 28.56
C ALA A 40 -11.65 6.62 28.18
N PRO A 41 -12.83 7.26 28.12
CA PRO A 41 -14.00 6.60 27.57
C PRO A 41 -13.60 6.08 26.17
N PRO A 42 -14.06 4.89 25.75
CA PRO A 42 -13.86 4.46 24.37
C PRO A 42 -14.32 5.61 23.51
N ALA A 43 -13.42 6.15 22.69
CA ALA A 43 -13.77 7.18 21.72
C ALA A 43 -14.99 6.61 20.99
N LEU A 44 -16.15 7.22 21.22
CA LEU A 44 -17.38 6.89 20.52
C LEU A 44 -16.97 6.77 19.07
N GLY A 45 -17.12 5.55 18.53
CA GLY A 45 -16.69 5.21 17.20
C GLY A 45 -17.14 6.34 16.30
N ARG A 46 -16.16 7.07 15.76
CA ARG A 46 -16.43 7.96 14.65
C ARG A 46 -17.12 7.02 13.66
N ASP A 47 -18.38 7.28 13.34
CA ASP A 47 -19.05 6.61 12.23
C ASP A 47 -18.12 6.81 11.04
N GLU A 48 -17.26 5.83 10.79
CA GLU A 48 -16.42 5.80 9.61
C GLU A 48 -17.44 5.80 8.49
N PRO A 49 -17.44 6.82 7.60
CA PRO A 49 -18.41 6.89 6.54
C PRO A 49 -18.40 5.53 5.83
N GLU A 50 -19.57 4.90 5.76
CA GLU A 50 -19.73 3.57 5.16
C GLU A 50 -18.98 3.58 3.83
N ALA A 51 -17.88 2.84 3.78
CA ALA A 51 -16.99 2.89 2.64
C ALA A 51 -17.80 2.46 1.42
N GLY A 52 -17.94 3.36 0.45
CA GLY A 52 -18.69 3.09 -0.77
C GLY A 52 -18.18 1.83 -1.46
N ILE A 53 -19.06 1.17 -2.23
CA ILE A 53 -18.70 -0.06 -2.95
C ILE A 53 -17.46 0.22 -3.82
N PRO A 54 -16.34 -0.50 -3.63
CA PRO A 54 -15.11 -0.25 -4.38
C PRO A 54 -15.27 -0.68 -5.84
N PHE A 55 -14.54 -0.03 -6.74
CA PHE A 55 -14.36 -0.50 -8.11
C PHE A 55 -13.32 -1.61 -8.13
N VAL A 56 -13.66 -2.77 -8.68
CA VAL A 56 -12.80 -3.97 -8.64
C VAL A 56 -12.48 -4.45 -10.05
N VAL A 57 -11.21 -4.74 -10.31
CA VAL A 57 -10.72 -5.37 -11.54
C VAL A 57 -9.88 -6.58 -11.18
N GLN A 58 -10.14 -7.72 -11.83
CA GLN A 58 -9.29 -8.90 -11.74
C GLN A 58 -8.42 -9.01 -12.99
N ALA A 59 -7.13 -9.28 -12.80
CA ALA A 59 -6.21 -9.63 -13.88
C ALA A 59 -5.28 -10.76 -13.42
N GLY A 60 -5.43 -11.93 -14.05
CA GLY A 60 -4.77 -13.16 -13.59
C GLY A 60 -5.13 -13.49 -12.13
N SER A 61 -4.09 -13.64 -11.30
CA SER A 61 -4.20 -13.92 -9.85
C SER A 61 -4.26 -12.66 -8.98
N ALA A 62 -4.30 -11.47 -9.59
CA ALA A 62 -4.38 -10.20 -8.87
C ALA A 62 -5.79 -9.61 -8.92
N LEU A 63 -6.23 -9.05 -7.80
CA LEU A 63 -7.40 -8.18 -7.70
C LEU A 63 -6.92 -6.76 -7.41
N PHE A 64 -7.43 -5.80 -8.15
CA PHE A 64 -7.20 -4.38 -7.94
C PHE A 64 -8.50 -3.73 -7.48
N MET A 65 -8.42 -2.96 -6.41
CA MET A 65 -9.57 -2.27 -5.83
C MET A 65 -9.30 -0.78 -5.73
N VAL A 66 -10.12 0.03 -6.40
CA VAL A 66 -10.14 1.49 -6.24
C VAL A 66 -11.33 1.87 -5.37
N ALA A 67 -11.09 2.61 -4.30
CA ALA A 67 -12.14 3.05 -3.39
C ALA A 67 -11.98 4.54 -3.05
N LEU A 68 -13.10 5.21 -2.83
CA LEU A 68 -13.11 6.52 -2.16
C LEU A 68 -13.17 6.26 -0.65
N GLU A 69 -12.11 6.66 0.05
CA GLU A 69 -12.11 6.81 1.50
C GLU A 69 -12.40 8.29 1.82
N THR A 70 -12.60 8.63 3.09
CA THR A 70 -13.13 9.92 3.59
C THR A 70 -12.78 11.17 2.77
N THR A 71 -11.51 11.33 2.37
CA THR A 71 -11.06 12.46 1.54
C THR A 71 -10.02 12.10 0.47
N PHE A 72 -9.75 10.81 0.25
CA PHE A 72 -8.71 10.36 -0.68
C PHE A 72 -9.09 9.06 -1.36
N TRP A 73 -8.45 8.79 -2.49
CA TRP A 73 -8.66 7.57 -3.25
C TRP A 73 -7.62 6.54 -2.88
N THR A 74 -8.03 5.29 -2.69
CA THR A 74 -7.10 4.18 -2.47
C THR A 74 -7.08 3.23 -3.63
N LEU A 75 -5.90 2.66 -3.88
CA LEU A 75 -5.71 1.52 -4.75
C LEU A 75 -5.05 0.40 -3.96
N ALA A 76 -5.79 -0.66 -3.69
CA ALA A 76 -5.27 -1.90 -3.14
C ALA A 76 -5.03 -2.91 -4.26
N GLU A 77 -3.89 -3.59 -4.23
CA GLU A 77 -3.68 -4.83 -4.98
C GLU A 77 -3.67 -5.99 -4.00
N LEU A 78 -4.48 -6.99 -4.28
CA LEU A 78 -4.52 -8.25 -3.57
C LEU A 78 -4.05 -9.35 -4.51
N ARG A 79 -3.32 -10.32 -3.97
CA ARG A 79 -2.89 -11.50 -4.72
C ARG A 79 -3.52 -12.73 -4.10
N PHE A 80 -3.99 -13.62 -4.97
CA PHE A 80 -4.48 -14.91 -4.55
C PHE A 80 -3.32 -15.77 -4.05
N ASP A 81 -3.39 -16.19 -2.79
CA ASP A 81 -2.52 -17.19 -2.20
C ASP A 81 -3.20 -18.56 -2.28
N SER A 82 -2.66 -19.43 -3.11
CA SER A 82 -3.17 -20.79 -3.31
C SER A 82 -2.99 -21.71 -2.10
N ALA A 83 -2.05 -21.40 -1.19
CA ALA A 83 -1.83 -22.24 -0.02
C ALA A 83 -2.93 -22.03 1.03
N SER A 84 -3.37 -20.78 1.21
CA SER A 84 -4.45 -20.43 2.13
C SER A 84 -5.83 -20.34 1.46
N CYS A 85 -5.89 -20.38 0.11
CA CYS A 85 -7.10 -20.10 -0.67
C CYS A 85 -7.73 -18.74 -0.35
N THR A 86 -6.89 -17.73 -0.07
CA THR A 86 -7.35 -16.38 0.26
C THR A 86 -6.65 -15.33 -0.59
N PHE A 87 -7.25 -14.13 -0.67
CA PHE A 87 -6.59 -12.96 -1.22
C PHE A 87 -5.88 -12.21 -0.10
N ALA A 88 -4.56 -12.00 -0.25
CA ALA A 88 -3.75 -11.21 0.65
C ALA A 88 -3.40 -9.86 0.02
N GLU A 89 -3.45 -8.77 0.80
CA GLU A 89 -3.02 -7.46 0.32
C GLU A 89 -1.51 -7.46 0.04
N ALA A 90 -1.15 -7.20 -1.21
CA ALA A 90 0.23 -7.10 -1.65
C ALA A 90 0.76 -5.67 -1.58
N ARG A 91 -0.11 -4.68 -1.89
CA ARG A 91 0.23 -3.26 -1.80
C ARG A 91 -1.00 -2.37 -1.71
N ARG A 92 -0.85 -1.22 -1.07
CA ARG A 92 -1.85 -0.14 -1.03
C ARG A 92 -1.18 1.20 -1.27
N ALA A 93 -1.85 2.06 -2.02
CA ALA A 93 -1.43 3.43 -2.27
C ALA A 93 -2.62 4.39 -2.13
N ARG A 94 -2.32 5.63 -1.75
CA ARG A 94 -3.28 6.73 -1.62
C ARG A 94 -3.03 7.76 -2.72
N PHE A 95 -4.10 8.32 -3.24
CA PHE A 95 -4.10 9.31 -4.31
C PHE A 95 -5.06 10.43 -3.96
N GLU A 96 -4.72 11.63 -4.41
CA GLU A 96 -5.58 12.79 -4.24
C GLU A 96 -6.76 12.73 -5.22
N TRP A 97 -6.52 12.25 -6.44
CA TRP A 97 -7.51 12.28 -7.51
C TRP A 97 -7.92 10.88 -7.99
N PRO A 98 -9.19 10.68 -8.38
CA PRO A 98 -9.66 9.37 -8.87
C PRO A 98 -8.92 8.95 -10.14
N ARG A 99 -8.60 9.90 -11.02
CA ARG A 99 -7.83 9.65 -12.25
C ARG A 99 -6.42 9.11 -11.98
N GLU A 100 -5.81 9.48 -10.86
CA GLU A 100 -4.47 9.00 -10.49
C GLU A 100 -4.54 7.58 -9.97
N ALA A 101 -5.50 7.29 -9.09
CA ALA A 101 -5.76 5.93 -8.63
C ALA A 101 -6.08 5.00 -9.81
N PHE A 102 -6.93 5.44 -10.73
CA PHE A 102 -7.30 4.70 -11.93
C PHE A 102 -6.12 4.50 -12.88
N GLY A 103 -5.35 5.54 -13.19
CA GLY A 103 -4.17 5.45 -14.04
C GLY A 103 -3.09 4.53 -13.44
N ALA A 104 -2.90 4.59 -12.12
CA ALA A 104 -2.04 3.67 -11.41
C ALA A 104 -2.55 2.22 -11.50
N MET A 105 -3.86 2.00 -11.36
CA MET A 105 -4.46 0.67 -11.53
C MET A 105 -4.22 0.13 -12.95
N LEU A 106 -4.54 0.89 -13.99
CA LEU A 106 -4.31 0.48 -15.39
C LEU A 106 -2.85 0.12 -15.65
N SER A 107 -1.91 0.92 -15.12
CA SER A 107 -0.48 0.65 -15.24
C SER A 107 -0.09 -0.70 -14.62
N ARG A 108 -0.77 -1.11 -13.54
CA ARG A 108 -0.49 -2.37 -12.84
C ARG A 108 -1.15 -3.56 -13.52
N VAL A 109 -2.38 -3.38 -14.02
CA VAL A 109 -3.06 -4.38 -14.86
C VAL A 109 -2.20 -4.64 -16.11
N ALA A 110 -1.55 -3.61 -16.67
CA ALA A 110 -0.70 -3.77 -17.85
C ALA A 110 0.51 -4.67 -17.58
N VAL A 111 1.05 -4.61 -16.37
CA VAL A 111 2.18 -5.44 -15.94
C VAL A 111 1.74 -6.87 -15.59
N SER A 112 0.49 -7.10 -15.16
CA SER A 112 0.02 -8.46 -14.83
C SER A 112 -0.19 -9.37 -16.04
N GLY A 113 -0.17 -8.83 -17.26
CA GLY A 113 -0.33 -9.59 -18.50
C GLY A 113 -1.78 -9.69 -18.96
N GLU A 114 -1.95 -9.85 -20.28
CA GLU A 114 -3.24 -9.88 -21.01
C GLU A 114 -4.02 -8.55 -21.00
N ILE A 115 -3.40 -7.49 -21.52
CA ILE A 115 -4.13 -6.28 -21.91
C ILE A 115 -4.29 -6.22 -23.42
N ASP A 116 -5.54 -6.15 -23.86
CA ASP A 116 -5.92 -5.65 -25.18
C ASP A 116 -6.70 -4.33 -25.08
N ALA A 117 -6.84 -3.63 -26.21
CA ALA A 117 -7.52 -2.35 -26.28
C ALA A 117 -9.01 -2.42 -25.90
N GLY A 118 -9.68 -3.55 -26.16
CA GLY A 118 -11.06 -3.81 -25.79
C GLY A 118 -11.23 -3.92 -24.27
N LEU A 119 -10.30 -4.58 -23.58
CA LEU A 119 -10.28 -4.65 -22.12
C LEU A 119 -10.13 -3.25 -21.49
N ILE A 120 -9.18 -2.45 -21.99
CA ILE A 120 -8.99 -1.06 -21.51
C ILE A 120 -10.26 -0.23 -21.70
N ASN A 121 -10.89 -0.31 -22.88
CA ASN A 121 -12.13 0.42 -23.16
C ASN A 121 -13.26 0.01 -22.21
N ARG A 122 -13.40 -1.28 -21.92
CA ARG A 122 -14.41 -1.78 -20.98
C ARG A 122 -14.13 -1.26 -19.56
N ILE A 123 -12.93 -1.48 -19.03
CA ILE A 123 -12.55 -1.02 -17.68
C ILE A 123 -12.75 0.50 -17.54
N THR A 124 -12.41 1.28 -18.57
CA THR A 124 -12.57 2.75 -18.57
C THR A 124 -14.05 3.15 -18.55
N THR A 125 -14.88 2.46 -19.32
CA THR A 125 -16.33 2.70 -19.36
C THR A 125 -16.97 2.38 -18.02
N ASP A 126 -16.66 1.20 -17.47
CA ASP A 126 -17.19 0.73 -16.19
C ASP A 126 -16.73 1.62 -15.04
N PHE A 127 -15.46 2.02 -15.04
CA PHE A 127 -14.92 2.95 -14.05
C PHE A 127 -15.62 4.31 -14.11
N SER A 128 -15.89 4.84 -15.31
CA SER A 128 -16.59 6.12 -15.46
C SER A 128 -18.02 6.05 -14.92
N GLY A 129 -18.73 4.94 -15.19
CA GLY A 129 -20.09 4.73 -14.67
C GLY A 129 -20.12 4.54 -13.16
N TRP A 130 -19.14 3.84 -12.60
CA TRP A 130 -18.98 3.72 -11.16
C TRP A 130 -18.60 5.06 -10.50
N LEU A 131 -17.67 5.81 -11.09
CA LEU A 131 -17.20 7.09 -10.57
C LEU A 131 -18.34 8.11 -10.49
N ALA A 132 -19.22 8.14 -11.49
CA ALA A 132 -20.39 9.01 -11.48
C ALA A 132 -21.29 8.75 -10.26
N GLN A 133 -21.44 7.49 -9.82
CA GLN A 133 -22.26 7.12 -8.67
C GLN A 133 -21.67 7.63 -7.34
N GLN A 134 -20.34 7.82 -7.27
CA GLN A 134 -19.69 8.33 -6.04
C GLN A 134 -20.04 9.79 -5.74
N PHE A 135 -20.59 10.53 -6.72
CA PHE A 135 -20.95 11.95 -6.57
C PHE A 135 -22.45 12.20 -6.62
N VAL A 136 -23.27 11.14 -6.72
CA VAL A 136 -24.73 11.28 -6.61
C VAL A 136 -25.05 11.52 -5.15
N ALA A 137 -25.53 12.72 -4.82
CA ALA A 137 -26.04 13.00 -3.48
C ALA A 137 -27.21 12.05 -3.17
N PRO A 138 -27.32 11.55 -1.93
CA PRO A 138 -28.53 10.83 -1.54
C PRO A 138 -29.74 11.76 -1.73
N PRO A 139 -30.91 11.24 -2.12
CA PRO A 139 -32.12 12.04 -2.22
C PRO A 139 -32.38 12.73 -0.89
N VAL A 140 -32.66 14.04 -0.93
CA VAL A 140 -33.10 14.80 0.24
C VAL A 140 -34.57 14.45 0.46
N GLU A 141 -34.87 13.70 1.51
CA GLU A 141 -36.25 13.47 1.99
C GLU A 141 -36.84 14.70 2.67
#